data_AF-A0A2V8P8E2-F1
#
_entry.id   AF-A0A2V8P8E2-F1
#
_cell.length_a   1.000
_cell.length_b   1.000
_cell.length_c   1.000
_cell.angle_alpha   90.00
_cell.angle_beta   90.00
_cell.angle_gamma   90.00
#
_symmetry.space_group_name_H-M   'P 1'
#
loop_
_entity.id
_entity.type
_entity.pdbx_description
1 polymer ?
#
loop_
_entity_poly.entity_id
_entity_poly.type
_entity_poly.pdbx_seq_one_letter_code
_entity_poly.pdbx_strand_id
1 'polypeptide(L)' 'MKDERCVMVNLDPDTAERDAEVMKTVVRMNENYAGVYGTVVRAGELRVGQVVALGG' A
#
# COMPACT_ATOMS: atom_id res chain seq x y z
N MET A 1 5.19 -1.90 -10.50
CA MET A 1 5.74 -0.62 -10.02
C MET A 1 5.63 -0.60 -8.50
N LYS A 2 6.71 -0.30 -7.77
CA LYS A 2 6.70 -0.22 -6.30
C LYS A 2 5.92 1.03 -5.87
N ASP A 3 5.16 0.94 -4.78
CA ASP A 3 4.32 2.03 -4.29
C ASP A 3 5.09 2.92 -3.30
N GLU A 4 5.81 3.91 -3.83
CA GLU A 4 6.55 4.87 -3.02
C GLU A 4 5.60 5.74 -2.21
N ARG A 5 5.85 5.82 -0.90
CA ARG A 5 4.99 6.58 0.00
C ARG A 5 5.53 7.97 0.29
N CYS A 6 4.60 8.88 0.51
CA CYS A 6 4.86 10.21 1.03
C CYS A 6 4.37 10.32 2.47
N VAL A 7 4.60 11.48 3.09
CA VAL A 7 4.23 11.77 4.49
C VAL A 7 2.75 11.63 4.84
N MET A 8 1.86 11.43 3.86
CA MET A 8 0.44 11.16 4.10
C MET A 8 0.23 9.92 4.98
N VAL A 9 1.13 8.93 4.91
CA VAL A 9 1.03 7.71 5.74
C VAL A 9 1.28 7.96 7.23
N ASN A 10 1.75 9.15 7.62
CA ASN A 10 1.95 9.50 9.03
C ASN A 10 0.66 9.85 9.76
N LEU A 11 -0.46 10.04 9.05
CA LEU A 11 -1.72 10.43 9.65
C LEU A 11 -2.40 9.20 10.25
N ASP A 12 -2.71 9.27 11.54
CA ASP A 12 -3.65 8.36 12.17
C ASP A 12 -5.01 8.49 11.47
N PRO A 13 -5.62 7.39 11.00
CA PRO A 13 -6.85 7.44 10.21
C PRO A 13 -8.09 7.85 11.03
N ASP A 14 -8.07 7.68 12.35
CA ASP A 14 -9.19 7.97 13.24
C ASP A 14 -9.09 9.39 13.82
N THR A 15 -7.87 9.87 14.13
CA THR A 15 -7.65 11.15 14.83
C THR A 15 -7.05 12.25 13.96
N ALA A 16 -6.47 11.90 12.80
CA ALA A 16 -5.66 12.77 11.94
C ALA A 16 -4.39 13.35 12.61
N GLU A 17 -3.99 12.83 13.78
CA GLU A 17 -2.70 13.16 14.38
C GLU A 17 -1.54 12.61 13.54
N ARG A 18 -0.38 13.29 13.59
CA ARG A 18 0.80 12.91 12.80
C ARG A 18 1.82 12.17 13.65
N ASP A 19 2.24 10.99 13.20
CA ASP A 19 3.39 10.27 13.75
C ASP A 19 4.46 10.02 12.65
N ALA A 20 5.62 10.65 12.80
CA ALA A 20 6.74 10.50 11.87
C ALA A 20 7.45 9.14 11.96
N GLU A 21 7.25 8.37 13.03
CA GLU A 21 7.84 7.04 13.16
C GLU A 21 7.25 6.04 12.16
N VAL A 22 6.02 6.29 11.67
CA VAL A 22 5.41 5.49 10.60
C VAL A 22 6.27 5.55 9.33
N MET A 23 6.55 6.75 8.81
CA MET A 23 7.39 6.91 7.62
C MET A 23 8.82 6.39 7.83
N LYS A 24 9.43 6.65 9.00
CA LYS A 24 10.78 6.13 9.30
C LYS A 24 10.82 4.61 9.25
N THR A 25 9.78 3.95 9.74
CA THR A 25 9.64 2.50 9.68
C THR A 25 9.47 2.00 8.25
N VAL A 26 8.62 2.64 7.44
CA VAL A 26 8.43 2.30 6.01
C VAL A 26 9.73 2.44 5.22
N VAL A 27 10.51 3.50 5.45
CA VAL A 27 11.83 3.68 4.81
C VAL A 27 12.80 2.58 5.21
N ARG A 28 12.94 2.33 6.52
CA ARG A 28 13.93 1.38 7.05
C ARG A 28 13.62 -0.08 6.71
N MET A 29 12.34 -0.46 6.77
CA MET A 29 11.94 -1.87 6.66
C MET A 29 11.49 -2.26 5.25
N ASN A 30 10.99 -1.30 4.47
CA ASN A 30 10.37 -1.58 3.16
C ASN A 30 10.93 -0.68 2.04
N GLU A 31 12.12 -0.08 2.21
CA GLU A 31 12.77 0.78 1.21
C GLU A 31 11.89 1.94 0.73
N ASN A 32 11.05 2.49 1.61
CA ASN A 32 10.07 3.54 1.30
C ASN A 32 8.83 3.09 0.49
N TYR A 33 8.54 1.78 0.48
CA TYR A 33 7.41 1.23 -0.26
C TYR A 33 6.36 0.63 0.68
N ALA A 34 5.07 0.82 0.37
CA ALA A 34 3.99 0.17 1.10
C ALA A 34 2.86 -0.26 0.14
N GLY A 35 3.22 -1.13 -0.81
CA GLY A 35 2.30 -1.68 -1.80
C GLY A 35 2.92 -1.85 -3.19
N VAL A 36 2.07 -2.18 -4.15
CA VAL A 36 2.40 -2.26 -5.58
C VAL A 36 1.24 -1.70 -6.40
N TYR A 37 1.57 -1.07 -7.53
CA TYR A 37 0.58 -0.68 -8.53
C TYR A 37 0.36 -1.80 -9.54
N GLY A 38 -0.92 -2.14 -9.74
CA GLY A 38 -1.39 -3.03 -10.81
C GLY A 38 -2.10 -2.24 -11.90
N THR A 39 -2.15 -2.83 -13.10
CA THR A 39 -2.94 -2.31 -14.22
C THR A 39 -4.02 -3.34 -14.58
N VAL A 40 -5.20 -2.86 -14.96
CA VAL A 40 -6.29 -3.74 -15.39
C VAL A 40 -5.96 -4.31 -16.77
N VAL A 41 -5.67 -5.61 -16.85
CA VAL A 41 -5.47 -6.33 -18.11
C VAL A 41 -6.78 -6.93 -18.65
N ARG A 42 -7.74 -7.20 -17.76
CA ARG A 42 -9.08 -7.70 -18.10
C ARG A 42 -10.08 -7.19 -17.06
N ALA A 43 -11.13 -6.50 -17.49
CA ALA A 43 -12.19 -6.05 -16.60
C ALA A 43 -13.07 -7.23 -16.13
N GLY A 44 -13.62 -7.10 -14.93
CA GLY A 44 -14.50 -8.09 -14.32
C GLY A 44 -14.91 -7.68 -12.90
N GLU A 45 -15.85 -8.41 -12.31
CA GLU A 45 -16.25 -8.21 -10.92
C GLU A 45 -15.24 -8.86 -9.95
N LEU A 46 -15.03 -8.22 -8.80
CA LEU A 46 -14.25 -8.75 -7.68
C LEU A 46 -15.13 -8.88 -6.44
N ARG A 47 -14.89 -9.93 -5.65
CA ARG A 47 -15.61 -10.17 -4.39
C ARG A 47 -14.62 -10.40 -3.25
N VAL A 48 -15.00 -10.01 -2.03
CA VAL A 48 -14.23 -10.36 -0.81
C VAL A 48 -14.17 -11.87 -0.68
N GLY A 49 -12.98 -12.39 -0.37
CA GLY A 49 -12.73 -13.84 -0.28
C GLY A 49 -12.42 -14.52 -1.62
N GLN A 50 -12.39 -13.79 -2.73
CA GLN A 50 -11.97 -14.33 -4.01
C GLN A 50 -10.50 -14.75 -3.99
N VAL A 51 -10.20 -15.94 -4.52
CA VAL A 51 -8.84 -16.47 -4.60
C VAL A 51 -7.99 -15.63 -5.55
N VAL A 52 -6.79 -15.28 -5.09
CA VAL A 52 -5.74 -14.64 -5.91
C VAL A 52 -4.68 -15.69 -6.23
N ALA A 53 -4.38 -15.87 -7.52
CA ALA A 53 -3.31 -16.75 -7.99
C ALA A 53 -2.26 -15.92 -8.72
N LEU A 54 -1.00 -16.31 -8.60
CA LEU A 54 0.08 -15.75 -9.41
C LEU A 54 0.05 -16.44 -10.78
N GLY A 55 0.01 -15.64 -11.85
CA GLY A 55 0.21 -16.16 -13.21
C GLY A 55 1.64 -16.65 -13.35
N GLY A 56 1.81 -17.85 -13.91
CA GLY A 56 3.10 -18.37 -14.35
C GLY A 56 3.59 -17.74 -15.64
#